data_AF-A0A5C1H767-F1
#
_entry.id   AF-A0A5C1H767-F1
#
_cell.length_a   1.000
_cell.length_b   1.000
_cell.length_c   1.000
_cell.angle_alpha   90.00
_cell.angle_beta   90.00
_cell.angle_gamma   90.00
#
_symmetry.space_group_name_H-M   'P 1'
#
loop_
_entity.id
_entity.type
_entity.pdbx_description
1 polymer ?
#
loop_
_entity_poly.entity_id
_entity_poly.type
_entity_poly.pdbx_seq_one_letter_code
_entity_poly.pdbx_strand_id
1 'polypeptide(L)'
;MDATGLQLPPAWTSVRELAEHVWHVNDEELVTIPYVIHLTNELAREDFQSGCIWQEFVDELELIVHSPLDQFEIIPLIPMKIGNLYFSFTNPSLFMLLTLSLVLLLVYFVTKKMKKKK
;
A
#
# COMPACT_ATOMS: atom_id res chain seq x y z
N MET A 1 20.20 22.09 -38.96
CA MET A 1 20.36 21.48 -37.62
C MET A 1 19.11 20.65 -37.43
N ASP A 2 19.16 19.41 -37.91
CA ASP A 2 18.00 18.54 -38.04
C ASP A 2 17.86 17.76 -36.74
N ALA A 3 16.84 18.10 -35.96
CA ALA A 3 16.48 17.39 -34.74
C ALA A 3 16.04 15.96 -35.13
N THR A 4 16.93 15.01 -34.89
CA THR A 4 16.70 13.59 -34.53
C THR A 4 15.38 12.96 -34.98
N GLY A 5 15.50 11.93 -35.84
CA GLY A 5 14.45 11.11 -36.44
C GLY A 5 13.55 10.31 -35.50
N LEU A 6 12.92 10.96 -34.52
CA LEU A 6 11.75 10.46 -33.81
C LEU A 6 10.51 10.91 -34.59
N GLN A 7 10.08 10.08 -35.54
CA GLN A 7 8.71 10.19 -36.06
C GLN A 7 7.78 9.98 -34.87
N LEU A 8 6.95 10.99 -34.57
CA LEU A 8 5.87 10.85 -33.61
C LEU A 8 5.00 9.67 -34.06
N PRO A 9 4.65 8.72 -33.17
CA PRO A 9 3.79 7.60 -33.54
C PRO A 9 2.46 8.14 -34.12
N PRO A 10 1.81 7.40 -35.04
CA PRO A 10 0.52 7.81 -35.58
C PRO A 10 -0.45 8.09 -34.43
N ALA A 11 -1.26 9.15 -34.55
CA ALA A 11 -2.30 9.42 -33.58
C ALA A 11 -3.21 8.20 -33.49
N TRP A 12 -3.23 7.54 -32.32
CA TRP A 12 -4.05 6.35 -32.10
C TRP A 12 -5.51 6.70 -32.32
N THR A 13 -6.17 5.97 -33.22
CA THR A 13 -7.55 6.27 -33.61
C THR A 13 -8.56 5.67 -32.64
N SER A 14 -8.11 4.74 -31.77
CA SER A 14 -8.90 4.17 -30.69
C SER A 14 -8.02 3.73 -29.52
N VAL A 15 -8.62 3.63 -28.33
CA VAL A 15 -7.96 3.14 -27.10
C VAL A 15 -7.47 1.69 -27.25
N ARG A 16 -8.14 0.90 -28.10
CA ARG A 16 -7.73 -0.46 -28.47
C ARG A 16 -6.33 -0.47 -29.10
N GLU A 17 -6.09 0.39 -30.09
CA GLU A 17 -4.80 0.47 -30.77
C GLU A 17 -3.68 0.89 -29.82
N LEU A 18 -3.97 1.81 -28.89
CA LEU A 18 -3.02 2.23 -27.85
C LEU A 18 -2.69 1.08 -26.90
N ALA A 19 -3.70 0.34 -26.41
CA ALA A 19 -3.50 -0.76 -25.47
C ALA A 19 -2.69 -1.91 -26.10
N GLU A 20 -2.98 -2.27 -27.35
CA GLU A 20 -2.26 -3.30 -28.09
C GLU A 20 -0.78 -2.93 -28.31
N HIS A 21 -0.48 -1.65 -28.59
CA HIS A 21 0.88 -1.19 -28.91
C HIS A 21 1.72 -0.79 -27.69
N VAL A 22 1.12 -0.23 -26.63
CA VAL A 22 1.84 0.26 -25.45
C VAL A 22 1.94 -0.83 -24.37
N TRP A 23 0.91 -1.67 -24.24
CA TRP A 23 0.78 -2.60 -23.12
C TRP A 23 0.84 -4.08 -23.52
N HIS A 24 0.99 -4.38 -24.81
CA HIS A 24 1.14 -5.75 -25.35
C HIS A 24 0.07 -6.73 -24.84
N VAL A 25 -1.18 -6.28 -24.78
CA VAL A 25 -2.32 -7.04 -24.26
C VAL A 25 -2.74 -8.13 -25.26
N ASN A 26 -2.85 -9.38 -24.82
CA ASN A 26 -3.32 -10.50 -25.62
C ASN A 26 -4.86 -10.61 -25.60
N ASP A 27 -5.45 -11.28 -26.60
CA ASP A 27 -6.92 -11.37 -26.83
C ASP A 27 -7.76 -11.85 -25.62
N GLU A 28 -7.21 -12.60 -24.66
CA GLU A 28 -7.94 -13.04 -23.46
C GLU A 28 -8.16 -11.92 -22.42
N GLU A 29 -7.26 -10.95 -22.37
CA GLU A 29 -7.33 -9.79 -21.49
C GLU A 29 -8.17 -8.64 -22.11
N LEU A 30 -8.61 -8.87 -23.35
CA LEU A 30 -9.43 -7.98 -24.17
C LEU A 30 -10.90 -7.96 -23.73
N VAL A 31 -11.33 -8.86 -22.84
CA VAL A 31 -12.64 -8.78 -22.14
C VAL A 31 -12.60 -7.71 -21.04
N THR A 32 -11.43 -7.49 -20.44
CA THR A 32 -11.21 -6.51 -19.38
C THR A 32 -11.22 -5.08 -19.95
N ILE A 33 -10.76 -4.89 -21.18
CA ILE A 33 -10.67 -3.57 -21.82
C ILE A 33 -12.05 -2.89 -22.04
N PRO A 34 -13.07 -3.55 -22.63
CA PRO A 34 -14.42 -3.00 -22.75
C PRO A 34 -15.02 -2.63 -21.40
N TYR A 35 -14.75 -3.43 -20.36
CA TYR A 35 -15.22 -3.15 -19.01
C TYR A 35 -14.51 -1.94 -18.39
N VAL A 36 -13.19 -1.84 -18.54
CA VAL A 36 -12.40 -0.68 -18.10
C VAL A 36 -12.81 0.58 -18.85
N ILE A 37 -13.06 0.51 -20.16
CA ILE A 37 -13.55 1.64 -20.95
C ILE A 37 -14.97 2.04 -20.53
N HIS A 38 -15.86 1.07 -20.30
CA HIS A 38 -17.21 1.32 -19.80
C HIS A 38 -17.17 2.02 -18.44
N LEU A 39 -16.39 1.51 -17.48
CA LEU A 39 -16.22 2.13 -16.17
C LEU A 39 -15.61 3.53 -16.28
N THR A 40 -14.57 3.70 -17.10
CA THR A 40 -13.93 5.02 -17.30
C THR A 40 -14.91 6.03 -17.88
N ASN A 41 -15.75 5.61 -18.82
CA ASN A 41 -16.77 6.47 -19.42
C ASN A 41 -17.91 6.79 -18.45
N GLU A 42 -18.32 5.85 -17.60
CA GLU A 42 -19.29 6.10 -16.51
C GLU A 42 -18.72 7.06 -15.47
N LEU A 43 -17.44 6.91 -15.11
CA LEU A 43 -16.69 7.78 -14.19
C LEU A 43 -16.49 9.20 -14.74
N ALA A 44 -16.42 9.38 -16.06
CA ALA A 44 -16.20 10.68 -16.69
C ALA A 44 -17.48 11.52 -16.88
N ARG A 45 -18.67 11.01 -16.52
CA ARG A 45 -19.94 11.75 -16.65
C ARG A 45 -20.05 12.81 -15.55
N GLU A 46 -20.35 14.05 -15.95
CA GLU A 46 -20.53 15.19 -15.03
C GLU A 46 -21.67 14.97 -14.02
N ASP A 47 -22.71 14.23 -14.42
CA ASP A 47 -23.85 13.82 -13.57
C ASP A 47 -23.44 12.85 -12.46
N PHE A 48 -22.41 12.03 -12.74
CA PHE A 48 -21.78 11.24 -11.71
C PHE A 48 -21.11 12.26 -10.78
N GLN A 49 -20.13 13.05 -11.25
CA GLN A 49 -19.22 13.90 -10.42
C GLN A 49 -19.90 14.90 -9.47
N SER A 50 -21.19 15.14 -9.64
CA SER A 50 -21.98 16.10 -8.88
C SER A 50 -22.89 15.48 -7.80
N GLY A 51 -22.89 14.16 -7.63
CA GLY A 51 -23.70 13.45 -6.62
C GLY A 51 -22.93 12.97 -5.39
N CYS A 52 -23.64 12.84 -4.27
CA CYS A 52 -23.21 12.21 -3.00
C CYS A 52 -22.50 10.85 -3.17
N ILE A 53 -22.72 10.18 -4.31
CA ILE A 53 -22.10 8.91 -4.71
C ILE A 53 -20.57 9.03 -4.87
N TRP A 54 -20.04 10.19 -5.28
CA TRP A 54 -18.58 10.37 -5.31
C TRP A 54 -17.96 10.50 -3.94
N GLN A 55 -18.67 11.11 -2.99
CA GLN A 55 -18.18 11.16 -1.62
C GLN A 55 -18.23 9.77 -1.00
N GLU A 56 -19.29 9.00 -1.22
CA GLU A 56 -19.38 7.60 -0.80
C GLU A 56 -18.30 6.72 -1.46
N PHE A 57 -18.03 6.90 -2.76
CA PHE A 57 -16.97 6.18 -3.46
C PHE A 57 -15.57 6.61 -3.03
N VAL A 58 -15.35 7.91 -2.75
CA VAL A 58 -14.07 8.41 -2.23
C VAL A 58 -13.85 7.90 -0.81
N ASP A 59 -14.87 7.84 0.04
CA ASP A 59 -14.80 7.23 1.38
C ASP A 59 -14.52 5.71 1.30
N GLU A 60 -15.13 5.02 0.34
CA GLU A 60 -14.88 3.60 0.07
C GLU A 60 -13.46 3.37 -0.49
N LEU A 61 -12.94 4.30 -1.29
CA LEU A 61 -11.54 4.34 -1.72
C LEU A 61 -10.57 4.70 -0.60
N GLU A 62 -10.95 5.58 0.33
CA GLU A 62 -10.14 5.91 1.51
C GLU A 62 -9.97 4.68 2.42
N LEU A 63 -11.00 3.82 2.47
CA LEU A 63 -10.94 2.48 3.06
C LEU A 63 -9.99 1.52 2.32
N ILE A 64 -9.78 1.70 1.02
CA ILE A 64 -8.78 0.96 0.23
C ILE A 64 -7.37 1.57 0.42
N VAL A 65 -7.27 2.87 0.70
CA VAL A 65 -6.00 3.60 0.95
C VAL A 65 -5.40 3.26 2.32
N HIS A 66 -6.23 2.91 3.30
CA HIS A 66 -5.78 2.39 4.60
C HIS A 66 -6.24 0.95 4.78
N SER A 67 -5.40 0.03 4.31
CA SER A 67 -5.64 -1.39 4.51
C SER A 67 -5.58 -1.70 6.01
N PRO A 68 -6.48 -2.56 6.54
CA PRO A 68 -6.31 -3.08 7.89
C PRO A 68 -4.99 -3.83 8.06
N LEU A 69 -4.25 -4.13 6.98
CA LEU A 69 -2.92 -4.71 7.06
C LEU A 69 -1.83 -3.67 7.43
N ASP A 70 -2.06 -2.38 7.15
CA ASP A 70 -1.08 -1.31 7.36
C ASP A 70 -0.77 -1.11 8.86
N GLN A 71 -1.72 -1.43 9.74
CA GLN A 71 -1.50 -1.42 11.19
C GLN A 71 -0.43 -2.43 11.66
N PHE A 72 -0.09 -3.42 10.81
CA PHE A 72 0.92 -4.45 11.09
C PHE A 72 2.25 -4.18 10.39
N GLU A 73 2.44 -2.99 9.81
CA GLU A 73 3.68 -2.65 9.13
C GLU A 73 4.88 -2.71 10.09
N ILE A 74 5.94 -3.38 9.63
CA ILE A 74 7.18 -3.54 10.39
C ILE A 74 8.15 -2.43 9.98
N ILE A 75 8.19 -1.38 10.79
CA ILE A 75 9.04 -0.21 10.53
C ILE A 75 10.34 -0.34 11.33
N PRO A 76 11.52 -0.18 10.71
CA PRO A 76 12.80 -0.10 11.42
C PRO A 76 12.94 1.26 12.10
N LEU A 77 12.98 1.27 13.43
CA LEU A 77 13.19 2.45 14.27
C LEU A 77 14.68 2.80 14.41
N ILE A 78 15.54 1.79 14.55
CA ILE A 78 16.99 1.96 14.55
C ILE A 78 17.57 0.97 13.53
N PRO A 79 17.99 1.43 12.35
CA PRO A 79 18.54 0.54 11.33
C PRO A 79 19.90 0.01 11.80
N MET A 80 20.04 -1.31 11.87
CA MET A 80 21.28 -1.97 12.26
C MET A 80 21.60 -3.07 11.25
N LYS A 81 22.67 -2.87 10.49
CA LYS A 81 23.15 -3.81 9.48
C LYS A 81 24.63 -4.11 9.72
N ILE A 82 24.98 -5.39 9.71
CA ILE A 82 26.38 -5.86 9.84
C ILE A 82 26.65 -6.81 8.68
N GLY A 83 27.37 -6.32 7.66
CA GLY A 83 27.52 -7.05 6.40
C GLY A 83 26.16 -7.36 5.77
N ASN A 84 25.85 -8.65 5.64
CA ASN A 84 24.59 -9.16 5.07
C ASN A 84 23.51 -9.48 6.12
N LEU A 85 23.75 -9.16 7.40
CA LEU A 85 22.81 -9.41 8.48
C LEU A 85 22.02 -8.16 8.83
N TYR A 86 20.68 -8.30 8.86
CA TYR A 86 19.73 -7.24 9.19
C TYR A 86 19.20 -7.45 10.62
N PHE A 87 19.71 -6.66 11.57
CA PHE A 87 19.36 -6.71 12.99
C PHE A 87 18.61 -5.46 13.47
N SER A 88 18.09 -4.65 12.56
CA SER A 88 17.42 -3.38 12.88
C SER A 88 16.44 -3.52 14.04
N PHE A 89 16.43 -2.53 14.93
CA PHE A 89 15.43 -2.39 15.98
C PHE A 89 14.13 -1.93 15.32
N THR A 90 13.08 -2.74 15.38
CA THR A 90 11.77 -2.53 14.74
C THR A 90 10.65 -2.36 15.78
N ASN A 91 9.47 -1.90 15.36
CA ASN A 91 8.29 -1.79 16.24
C ASN A 91 8.03 -3.07 17.05
N PRO A 92 8.01 -4.28 16.46
CA PRO A 92 7.82 -5.52 17.23
C PRO A 92 8.91 -5.74 18.30
N SER A 93 10.18 -5.41 18.01
CA SER A 93 11.27 -5.55 18.99
C SER A 93 11.15 -4.58 20.16
N LEU A 94 10.60 -3.37 19.93
CA LEU A 94 10.28 -2.42 21.01
C LEU A 94 9.20 -2.99 21.93
N PHE A 95 8.09 -3.48 21.37
CA PHE A 95 7.01 -4.07 22.17
C PHE A 95 7.46 -5.35 22.89
N MET A 96 8.36 -6.13 22.30
CA MET A 96 8.97 -7.28 22.95
C MET A 96 9.78 -6.88 24.19
N LEU A 97 10.61 -5.84 24.10
CA LEU A 97 11.37 -5.35 25.26
C LEU A 97 10.46 -4.74 26.32
N LEU A 98 9.42 -4.00 25.92
CA LEU A 98 8.46 -3.40 26.83
C LEU A 98 7.66 -4.46 27.60
N THR A 99 7.16 -5.48 26.90
CA THR A 99 6.43 -6.60 27.52
C THR A 99 7.34 -7.43 28.42
N LEU A 100 8.56 -7.74 27.98
CA LEU A 100 9.54 -8.44 28.81
C LEU A 100 9.87 -7.65 30.08
N SER A 101 10.09 -6.34 29.96
CA SER A 101 10.36 -5.44 31.09
C SER A 101 9.19 -5.39 32.06
N LEU A 102 7.95 -5.32 31.55
CA LEU A 102 6.75 -5.33 32.38
C LEU A 102 6.58 -6.66 33.11
N VAL A 103 6.78 -7.79 32.43
CA VAL A 103 6.72 -9.12 33.06
C VAL A 103 7.79 -9.26 34.14
N LEU A 104 9.03 -8.86 33.86
CA LEU A 104 10.10 -8.86 34.84
C LEU A 104 9.80 -7.94 36.03
N LEU A 105 9.20 -6.77 35.78
CA LEU A 105 8.78 -5.84 36.82
C LEU A 105 7.68 -6.43 37.70
N LEU A 106 6.67 -7.07 37.10
CA LEU A 106 5.61 -7.76 37.82
C LEU A 106 6.17 -8.91 38.67
N VAL A 107 7.02 -9.75 38.08
CA VAL A 107 7.73 -10.84 38.78
C VAL A 107 8.55 -10.28 39.94
N TYR A 108 9.24 -9.16 39.74
CA TYR A 108 9.99 -8.49 40.78
C TYR A 108 9.08 -8.02 41.93
N PHE A 109 7.93 -7.39 41.64
CA PHE A 109 7.01 -6.94 42.69
C PHE A 109 6.43 -8.09 43.51
N VAL A 110 6.01 -9.19 42.86
CA VAL A 110 5.46 -10.35 43.57
C VAL A 110 6.53 -11.08 44.39
N THR A 111 7.79 -11.11 43.92
CA THR A 111 8.89 -11.78 44.64
C THR A 111 9.52 -10.91 45.75
N LYS A 112 9.43 -9.58 45.66
CA LYS A 112 10.05 -8.69 46.67
C LYS A 112 9.42 -8.81 48.07
N LYS A 113 8.11 -9.07 48.16
CA LYS A 113 7.39 -9.22 49.45
C LYS A 113 7.67 -10.56 50.14
N MET A 114 8.01 -11.63 49.40
CA MET A 114 8.41 -12.91 50.00
C MET A 114 9.69 -12.81 50.85
N LYS A 115 10.59 -11.87 50.54
CA LYS A 115 11.84 -11.67 51.31
C LYS A 115 11.71 -10.73 52.52
N LYS A 116 10.52 -10.16 52.80
CA LYS A 116 10.29 -9.24 53.94
C LYS A 116 9.54 -9.87 55.14
N LYS A 117 9.64 -11.18 55.32
CA LYS A 117 9.35 -11.84 56.60
C LYS A 117 10.68 -12.27 57.23
N LYS A 118 11.31 -11.36 57.99
CA LYS A 118 12.28 -11.66 59.02
C LYS A 118 12.13 -10.64 60.13
#